data_AF-A0A5B6Z7R5-F1
#
_entry.id   AF-A0A5B6Z7R5-F1
#
_cell.length_a   1.000
_cell.length_b   1.000
_cell.length_c   1.000
_cell.angle_alpha   90.00
_cell.angle_beta   90.00
_cell.angle_gamma   90.00
#
_symmetry.space_group_name_H-M   'P 1'
#
loop_
_entity.id
_entity.type
_entity.pdbx_description
1 polymer ?
#
loop_
_entity_poly.entity_id
_entity_poly.type
_entity_poly.pdbx_seq_one_letter_code
_entity_poly.pdbx_strand_id
1 'polypeptide(L)'
;YRQLAEESLSFPLAEDISSNSINGGITKLNESMESKKAEQLLVGMNPRSPGGKCCWVDAGGTLFSDVAELVVWLRSSNELAGNSFQQPEIFEFDHIHFDSSIASPVAILYGALGTECFREFHVTLVDAAKEGEVMYVVRPVLPSGCESKSGHCGAVGMRDPLNLGGYG
;
A
#
# COMPACT_ATOMS: atom_id res chain seq x y z
N TYR A 1 27.37 15.45 19.76
CA TYR A 1 26.63 14.39 19.01
C TYR A 1 25.11 14.50 19.11
N ARG A 2 24.49 14.67 20.30
CA ARG A 2 23.02 14.84 20.40
C ARG A 2 22.46 16.09 19.70
N GLN A 3 23.26 17.16 19.61
CA GLN A 3 22.86 18.42 18.95
C GLN A 3 22.86 18.36 17.41
N LEU A 4 23.65 17.47 16.80
CA LEU A 4 23.76 17.39 15.33
C LEU A 4 22.56 16.67 14.68
N ALA A 5 21.87 15.82 15.46
CA ALA A 5 20.67 15.12 15.01
C ALA A 5 19.42 16.03 14.99
N GLU A 6 19.39 17.09 15.81
CA GLU A 6 18.27 18.04 15.85
C GLU A 6 18.35 19.06 14.69
N GLU A 7 19.55 19.38 14.20
CA GLU A 7 19.75 20.34 13.10
C GLU A 7 19.43 19.77 11.70
N SER A 8 19.43 18.44 11.54
CA SER A 8 19.24 17.78 10.23
C SER A 8 17.77 17.66 9.79
N LEU A 9 16.81 18.13 10.59
CA LEU A 9 15.38 18.09 10.26
C LEU A 9 14.90 19.29 9.41
N SER A 10 15.81 20.18 9.00
CA SER A 10 15.48 21.36 8.20
C SER A 10 15.71 21.08 6.72
N PHE A 11 14.83 20.31 6.08
CA PHE A 11 14.77 20.28 4.62
C PHE A 11 14.18 21.61 4.13
N PRO A 12 14.82 22.32 3.18
CA PRO A 12 14.25 23.55 2.66
C PRO A 12 13.06 23.19 1.78
N LEU A 13 11.86 23.63 2.19
CA LEU A 13 10.71 23.71 1.30
C LEU A 13 11.04 24.76 0.24
N ALA A 14 11.13 24.33 -1.02
CA ALA A 14 11.16 25.24 -2.15
C ALA A 14 9.82 25.99 -2.21
N GLU A 15 9.80 27.22 -1.69
CA GLU A 15 8.75 28.19 -1.99
C GLU A 15 9.07 28.82 -3.35
N ASP A 16 8.36 28.39 -4.39
CA ASP A 16 8.18 29.19 -5.61
C ASP A 16 6.68 29.27 -5.90
N ILE A 17 6.01 30.25 -5.28
CA ILE A 17 4.69 30.72 -5.74
C ILE A 17 4.84 32.18 -6.11
N SER A 18 4.86 32.41 -7.43
CA SER A 18 4.82 33.73 -8.05
C SER A 18 3.58 34.52 -7.60
N SER A 19 3.83 35.74 -7.14
CA SER A 19 2.84 36.77 -6.84
C SER A 19 2.08 37.22 -8.09
N ASN A 20 0.75 37.37 -7.99
CA ASN A 20 0.00 38.47 -8.63
C ASN A 20 -1.42 38.64 -8.03
N SER A 21 -1.49 39.53 -7.04
CA SER A 21 -2.37 40.70 -6.86
C SER A 21 -3.85 40.75 -7.34
N ILE A 22 -4.68 41.31 -6.44
CA ILE A 22 -5.80 42.29 -6.58
C ILE A 22 -7.25 41.86 -6.17
N ASN A 23 -7.74 42.61 -5.17
CA ASN A 23 -9.11 42.98 -4.74
C ASN A 23 -10.10 41.98 -4.14
N GLY A 24 -10.35 42.15 -2.83
CA GLY A 24 -11.48 42.95 -2.34
C GLY A 24 -12.85 42.27 -2.20
N GLY A 25 -13.37 42.18 -0.97
CA GLY A 25 -14.80 41.99 -0.72
C GLY A 25 -15.13 41.11 0.49
N ILE A 26 -15.70 41.71 1.53
CA ILE A 26 -16.23 41.06 2.73
C ILE A 26 -17.51 40.27 2.39
N THR A 27 -17.60 39.01 2.80
CA THR A 27 -18.88 38.40 3.24
C THR A 27 -18.61 37.18 4.13
N LYS A 28 -19.24 37.19 5.31
CA LYS A 28 -19.29 36.08 6.26
C LYS A 28 -19.98 34.87 5.64
N LEU A 29 -19.34 33.71 5.67
CA LEU A 29 -20.02 32.42 5.75
C LEU A 29 -19.25 31.54 6.74
N ASN A 30 -20.03 30.83 7.54
CA ASN A 30 -19.62 30.18 8.77
C ASN A 30 -19.35 28.73 8.40
N GLU A 31 -18.11 28.25 8.52
CA GLU A 31 -17.84 26.82 8.40
C GLU A 31 -16.43 26.45 8.91
N SER A 32 -16.40 25.38 9.71
CA SER A 32 -15.26 24.50 10.02
C SER A 32 -13.94 25.15 10.48
N MET A 33 -13.71 25.19 11.78
CA MET A 33 -12.34 25.24 12.34
C MET A 33 -12.08 24.01 13.19
N GLU A 34 -12.07 22.83 12.56
CA GLU A 34 -11.40 21.65 13.13
C GLU A 34 -11.03 20.62 12.05
N SER A 35 -10.44 21.10 10.95
CA SER A 35 -9.73 20.21 10.04
C SER A 35 -8.53 20.97 9.48
N LYS A 36 -7.45 20.24 9.20
CA LYS A 36 -6.17 20.73 8.68
C LYS A 36 -5.16 21.20 9.73
N LYS A 37 -4.94 20.40 10.78
CA LYS A 37 -3.56 20.08 11.14
C LYS A 37 -3.15 18.99 10.16
N ALA A 38 -2.45 19.40 9.10
CA ALA A 38 -1.86 18.50 8.13
C ALA A 38 -1.22 17.31 8.86
N GLU A 39 -1.51 16.11 8.35
CA GLU A 39 -1.01 14.84 8.85
C GLU A 39 0.48 15.01 9.18
N GLN A 40 0.79 15.05 10.48
CA GLN A 40 2.15 14.88 10.94
C GLN A 40 2.61 13.59 10.30
N LEU A 41 3.58 13.69 9.38
CA LEU A 41 4.17 12.60 8.64
C LEU A 41 4.18 11.36 9.54
N LEU A 42 3.31 10.38 9.23
CA LEU A 42 3.09 9.17 10.02
C LEU A 42 4.30 8.21 9.86
N VAL A 43 5.50 8.76 9.94
CA VAL A 43 6.78 8.08 9.77
C VAL A 43 6.89 7.06 10.90
N GLY A 44 6.83 5.79 10.53
CA GLY A 44 6.94 4.67 11.47
C GLY A 44 5.61 4.13 11.99
N MET A 45 4.44 4.60 11.51
CA MET A 45 3.16 3.95 11.82
C MET A 45 2.76 2.96 10.74
N ASN A 46 2.35 1.76 11.15
CA ASN A 46 1.79 0.77 10.24
C ASN A 46 0.46 1.28 9.65
N PRO A 47 0.22 1.08 8.34
CA PRO A 47 -1.02 1.52 7.71
C PRO A 47 -2.24 0.83 8.33
N ARG A 48 -3.41 1.46 8.17
CA ARG A 48 -4.69 0.81 8.51
C ARG A 48 -5.09 -0.11 7.38
N SER A 49 -5.61 -1.28 7.73
CA SER A 49 -6.15 -2.19 6.72
C SER A 49 -7.58 -1.85 6.34
N PRO A 50 -7.96 -2.09 5.07
CA PRO A 50 -9.35 -2.13 4.66
C PRO A 50 -10.12 -3.19 5.49
N GLY A 51 -11.22 -2.79 6.12
CA GLY A 51 -12.10 -3.71 6.86
C GLY A 51 -11.44 -4.48 8.02
N GLY A 52 -10.27 -4.04 8.51
CA GLY A 52 -9.53 -4.74 9.57
C GLY A 52 -8.85 -6.04 9.12
N LYS A 53 -8.72 -6.28 7.81
CA LYS A 53 -8.16 -7.52 7.25
C LYS A 53 -6.64 -7.43 7.09
N CYS A 54 -5.92 -8.52 7.34
CA CYS A 54 -4.44 -8.49 7.31
C CYS A 54 -3.83 -8.68 5.93
N CYS A 55 -4.60 -9.24 5.00
CA CYS A 55 -4.23 -9.41 3.61
C CYS A 55 -5.41 -9.00 2.73
N TRP A 56 -5.13 -8.36 1.59
CA TRP A 56 -6.12 -8.06 0.57
C TRP A 56 -5.46 -7.92 -0.81
N VAL A 57 -6.26 -8.08 -1.86
CA VAL A 57 -5.81 -7.90 -3.24
C VAL A 57 -6.51 -6.68 -3.84
N ASP A 58 -5.74 -5.82 -4.48
CA ASP A 58 -6.24 -4.70 -5.28
C ASP A 58 -6.23 -5.06 -6.76
N ALA A 59 -7.39 -4.93 -7.40
CA ALA A 59 -7.60 -5.22 -8.81
C ALA A 59 -8.05 -3.99 -9.62
N GLY A 60 -7.83 -2.77 -9.11
CA GLY A 60 -8.06 -1.55 -9.89
C GLY A 60 -9.51 -1.08 -9.88
N GLY A 61 -10.07 -0.98 -8.68
CA GLY A 61 -11.45 -0.56 -8.44
C GLY A 61 -12.21 -1.47 -7.48
N THR A 62 -11.70 -2.68 -7.23
CA THR A 62 -12.25 -3.62 -6.25
C THR A 62 -11.12 -4.16 -5.37
N LEU A 63 -11.37 -4.21 -4.06
CA LEU A 63 -10.50 -4.85 -3.09
C LEU A 63 -11.09 -6.20 -2.68
N PHE A 64 -10.31 -7.27 -2.79
CA PHE A 64 -10.69 -8.61 -2.37
C PHE A 64 -10.04 -8.92 -1.03
N SER A 65 -10.85 -9.18 -0.01
CA SER A 65 -10.38 -9.61 1.32
C SER A 65 -10.64 -11.10 1.58
N ASP A 66 -11.32 -11.77 0.65
CA ASP A 66 -11.64 -13.19 0.69
C ASP A 66 -11.13 -13.88 -0.58
N VAL A 67 -10.56 -15.08 -0.42
CA VAL A 67 -9.95 -15.82 -1.53
C VAL A 67 -11.02 -16.37 -2.48
N ALA A 68 -12.20 -16.74 -2.00
CA ALA A 68 -13.25 -17.26 -2.86
C ALA A 68 -13.78 -16.17 -3.80
N GLU A 69 -13.94 -14.94 -3.31
CA GLU A 69 -14.31 -13.79 -4.13
C GLU A 69 -13.25 -13.49 -5.19
N LEU A 70 -11.97 -13.55 -4.81
CA LEU A 70 -10.85 -13.37 -5.75
C LEU A 70 -10.87 -14.43 -6.86
N VAL A 71 -11.11 -15.70 -6.53
CA VAL A 71 -11.16 -16.78 -7.53
C VAL A 71 -12.30 -16.56 -8.54
N VAL A 72 -13.44 -16.04 -8.09
CA VAL A 72 -14.55 -15.69 -9.00
C VAL A 72 -14.13 -14.55 -9.94
N TRP A 73 -13.42 -13.55 -9.42
CA TRP A 73 -12.91 -12.46 -10.23
C TRP A 73 -11.88 -12.94 -11.27
N LEU A 74 -10.89 -13.76 -10.87
CA LEU A 74 -9.86 -14.30 -11.77
C LEU A 74 -10.48 -15.02 -12.98
N ARG A 75 -11.48 -15.87 -12.74
CA ARG A 75 -12.18 -16.63 -13.80
C ARG A 75 -13.00 -15.78 -14.76
N SER A 76 -13.49 -14.62 -14.31
CA SER A 76 -14.31 -13.70 -15.12
C SER A 76 -13.47 -12.64 -15.83
N SER A 77 -12.18 -12.55 -15.52
CA SER A 77 -11.29 -11.49 -15.99
C SER A 77 -11.06 -11.50 -17.52
N ASN A 78 -11.17 -12.67 -18.17
CA ASN A 78 -11.07 -12.80 -19.63
C ASN A 78 -12.20 -12.07 -20.39
N GLU A 79 -13.35 -11.84 -19.76
CA GLU A 79 -14.48 -11.10 -20.36
C GLU A 79 -14.36 -9.58 -20.15
N LEU A 80 -13.49 -9.14 -19.23
CA LEU A 80 -13.34 -7.74 -18.83
C LEU A 80 -12.34 -6.93 -19.67
N ALA A 81 -11.62 -7.56 -20.61
CA ALA A 81 -10.60 -6.91 -21.44
C ALA A 81 -11.14 -5.79 -22.35
N GLY A 82 -12.47 -5.65 -22.47
CA GLY A 82 -13.14 -4.58 -23.22
C GLY A 82 -13.58 -3.38 -22.37
N ASN A 83 -13.40 -3.43 -21.05
CA ASN A 83 -14.03 -2.50 -20.11
C ASN A 83 -12.91 -1.64 -19.51
N SER A 84 -13.10 -0.33 -19.44
CA SER A 84 -12.12 0.66 -18.95
C SER A 84 -11.87 0.58 -17.44
N PHE A 85 -11.51 -0.59 -16.91
CA PHE A 85 -11.09 -0.72 -15.52
C PHE A 85 -9.76 -0.01 -15.33
N GLN A 86 -9.71 0.84 -14.31
CA GLN A 86 -8.54 1.60 -13.93
C GLN A 86 -7.59 0.64 -13.24
N GLN A 87 -6.64 0.06 -13.98
CA GLN A 87 -5.67 -0.87 -13.40
C GLN A 87 -4.90 -0.20 -12.25
N PRO A 88 -4.54 -0.93 -11.19
CA PRO A 88 -3.66 -0.42 -10.16
C PRO A 88 -2.35 0.09 -10.76
N GLU A 89 -1.88 1.22 -10.27
CA GLU A 89 -0.59 1.78 -10.69
C GLU A 89 0.55 0.86 -10.22
N ILE A 90 1.48 0.57 -11.13
CA ILE A 90 2.69 -0.24 -10.87
C ILE A 90 3.92 0.67 -10.87
N PHE A 91 4.82 0.42 -9.92
CA PHE A 91 6.07 1.16 -9.75
C PHE A 91 7.28 0.28 -10.06
N GLU A 92 8.42 0.91 -10.34
CA GLU A 92 9.68 0.20 -10.68
C GLU A 92 10.17 -0.72 -9.54
N PHE A 93 9.82 -0.41 -8.30
CA PHE A 93 10.17 -1.22 -7.12
C PHE A 93 9.20 -2.39 -6.85
N ASP A 94 8.14 -2.53 -7.65
CA ASP A 94 7.16 -3.59 -7.45
C ASP A 94 7.73 -4.96 -7.84
N HIS A 95 7.40 -5.96 -7.02
CA HIS A 95 7.79 -7.34 -7.26
C HIS A 95 6.71 -8.02 -8.09
N ILE A 96 6.92 -8.06 -9.41
CA ILE A 96 6.05 -8.79 -10.35
C ILE A 96 6.47 -10.25 -10.38
N HIS A 97 5.52 -11.17 -10.25
CA HIS A 97 5.78 -12.61 -10.35
C HIS A 97 6.24 -12.96 -11.77
N PHE A 98 7.31 -13.75 -11.90
CA PHE A 98 7.99 -13.97 -13.18
C PHE A 98 7.13 -14.68 -14.24
N ASP A 99 6.20 -15.54 -13.84
CA ASP A 99 5.26 -16.21 -14.77
C ASP A 99 4.13 -15.29 -15.26
N SER A 100 4.04 -14.05 -14.76
CA SER A 100 2.99 -13.11 -15.14
C SER A 100 3.09 -12.68 -16.60
N SER A 101 1.93 -12.61 -17.28
CA SER A 101 1.82 -11.98 -18.59
C SER A 101 1.47 -10.48 -18.45
N ILE A 102 2.19 -9.63 -19.19
CA ILE A 102 2.00 -8.17 -19.20
C ILE A 102 0.63 -7.77 -19.79
N ALA A 103 0.03 -8.63 -20.61
CA ALA A 103 -1.28 -8.38 -21.22
C ALA A 103 -2.46 -8.67 -20.28
N SER A 104 -2.19 -9.31 -19.14
CA SER A 104 -3.20 -9.77 -18.19
C SER A 104 -3.60 -8.65 -17.23
N PRO A 105 -4.83 -8.68 -16.66
CA PRO A 105 -5.24 -7.71 -15.65
C PRO A 105 -4.33 -7.77 -14.43
N VAL A 106 -4.10 -6.61 -13.82
CA VAL A 106 -3.17 -6.46 -12.71
C VAL A 106 -3.86 -6.77 -11.38
N ALA A 107 -3.22 -7.57 -10.55
CA ALA A 107 -3.63 -7.82 -9.16
C ALA A 107 -2.46 -7.63 -8.20
N ILE A 108 -2.62 -6.72 -7.24
CA ILE A 108 -1.60 -6.42 -6.24
C ILE A 108 -1.99 -7.04 -4.90
N LEU A 109 -1.20 -8.01 -4.41
CA LEU A 109 -1.36 -8.54 -3.06
C LEU A 109 -0.66 -7.64 -2.04
N TYR A 110 -1.46 -7.15 -1.11
CA TYR A 110 -1.01 -6.51 0.12
C TYR A 110 -1.09 -7.52 1.26
N GLY A 111 0.05 -7.82 1.90
CA GLY A 111 0.09 -8.68 3.07
C GLY A 111 1.50 -8.95 3.56
N ALA A 112 1.60 -9.45 4.79
CA ALA A 112 2.89 -9.72 5.40
C ALA A 112 3.34 -11.15 5.09
N LEU A 113 4.59 -11.28 4.61
CA LEU A 113 5.22 -12.57 4.38
C LEU A 113 5.26 -13.41 5.67
N GLY A 114 5.07 -14.72 5.54
CA GLY A 114 5.06 -15.64 6.68
C GLY A 114 3.74 -15.68 7.47
N THR A 115 2.70 -14.99 7.00
CA THR A 115 1.32 -15.11 7.52
C THR A 115 0.51 -16.12 6.73
N GLU A 116 -0.50 -16.72 7.37
CA GLU A 116 -1.40 -17.67 6.72
C GLU A 116 -2.25 -17.02 5.62
N CYS A 117 -2.79 -15.82 5.85
CA CYS A 117 -3.55 -15.12 4.83
C CYS A 117 -2.71 -14.82 3.58
N PHE A 118 -1.43 -14.47 3.77
CA PHE A 118 -0.53 -14.25 2.63
C PHE A 118 -0.37 -15.53 1.82
N ARG A 119 -0.16 -16.67 2.49
CA ARG A 119 -0.01 -17.98 1.83
C ARG A 119 -1.22 -18.32 0.96
N GLU A 120 -2.43 -18.14 1.48
CA GLU A 120 -3.67 -18.47 0.77
C GLU A 120 -3.82 -17.64 -0.51
N PHE A 121 -3.72 -16.32 -0.40
CA PHE A 121 -3.79 -15.43 -1.56
C PHE A 121 -2.63 -15.66 -2.55
N HIS A 122 -1.43 -15.85 -2.03
CA HIS A 122 -0.23 -16.03 -2.85
C HIS A 122 -0.32 -17.27 -3.74
N VAL A 123 -0.70 -18.43 -3.19
CA VAL A 123 -0.83 -19.66 -3.98
C VAL A 123 -1.86 -19.48 -5.09
N THR A 124 -3.03 -18.91 -4.78
CA THR A 124 -4.08 -18.64 -5.76
C THR A 124 -3.61 -17.71 -6.89
N LEU A 125 -2.92 -16.62 -6.56
CA LEU A 125 -2.42 -15.66 -7.54
C LEU A 125 -1.25 -16.21 -8.37
N VAL A 126 -0.39 -17.03 -7.78
CA VAL A 126 0.70 -17.70 -8.51
C VAL A 126 0.15 -18.67 -9.54
N ASP A 127 -0.84 -19.48 -9.17
CA ASP A 127 -1.45 -20.44 -10.09
C ASP A 127 -2.16 -19.71 -11.24
N ALA A 128 -2.92 -18.65 -10.94
CA ALA A 128 -3.54 -17.79 -11.95
C ALA A 128 -2.51 -17.08 -12.86
N ALA A 129 -1.37 -16.63 -12.31
CA ALA A 129 -0.32 -15.99 -13.09
C ALA A 129 0.30 -16.96 -14.10
N LYS A 130 0.56 -18.21 -13.69
CA LYS A 130 1.07 -19.26 -14.59
C LYS A 130 0.12 -19.60 -15.72
N GLU A 131 -1.19 -19.50 -15.48
CA GLU A 131 -2.23 -19.69 -16.49
C GLU A 131 -2.41 -18.45 -17.40
N GLY A 132 -1.70 -17.35 -17.09
CA GLY A 132 -1.79 -16.09 -17.83
C GLY A 132 -3.07 -15.30 -17.53
N GLU A 133 -3.79 -15.63 -16.46
CA GLU A 133 -5.04 -14.95 -16.10
C GLU A 133 -4.79 -13.59 -15.43
N VAL A 134 -3.62 -13.40 -14.80
CA VAL A 134 -3.33 -12.19 -14.01
C VAL A 134 -1.86 -11.79 -14.08
N MET A 135 -1.61 -10.48 -14.04
CA MET A 135 -0.29 -9.93 -13.74
C MET A 135 -0.18 -9.75 -12.23
N TYR A 136 0.51 -10.68 -11.57
CA TYR A 136 0.55 -10.74 -10.12
C TYR A 136 1.72 -9.91 -9.56
N VAL A 137 1.39 -8.95 -8.69
CA VAL A 137 2.34 -8.10 -7.98
C VAL A 137 2.25 -8.30 -6.48
N VAL A 138 3.40 -8.32 -5.80
CA VAL A 138 3.49 -8.41 -4.34
C VAL A 138 3.96 -7.08 -3.74
N ARG A 139 3.15 -6.51 -2.85
CA ARG A 139 3.53 -5.38 -2.00
C ARG A 139 3.49 -5.81 -0.52
N PRO A 140 4.63 -6.15 0.08
CA PRO A 140 4.68 -6.52 1.48
C PRO A 140 4.21 -5.37 2.37
N VAL A 141 3.20 -5.62 3.17
CA VAL A 141 2.70 -4.65 4.15
C VAL A 141 2.25 -5.38 5.40
N LEU A 142 2.51 -4.78 6.55
CA LEU A 142 1.97 -5.24 7.81
C LEU A 142 1.06 -4.16 8.40
N PRO A 143 -0.28 -4.32 8.30
CA PRO A 143 -1.20 -3.38 8.90
C PRO A 143 -1.15 -3.40 10.43
N SER A 144 -1.55 -2.29 11.05
CA SER A 144 -1.71 -2.23 12.50
C SER A 144 -2.72 -3.29 12.99
N GLY A 145 -2.34 -4.09 13.98
CA GLY A 145 -3.19 -5.16 14.55
C GLY A 145 -3.00 -6.54 13.92
N CYS A 146 -2.12 -6.65 12.92
CA CYS A 146 -1.80 -7.91 12.25
C CYS A 146 -0.49 -8.55 12.75
N GLU A 147 0.13 -7.95 13.76
CA GLU A 147 1.30 -8.51 14.43
C GLU A 147 0.93 -9.85 15.05
N SER A 148 1.73 -10.88 14.79
CA SER A 148 1.42 -12.24 15.25
C SER A 148 2.67 -13.07 15.48
N LYS A 149 2.56 -14.08 16.35
CA LYS A 149 3.61 -15.08 16.54
C LYS A 149 3.42 -16.16 15.48
N SER A 150 4.40 -16.30 14.58
CA SER A 150 4.43 -17.34 13.56
C SER A 150 5.08 -18.60 14.14
N GLY A 151 4.28 -19.42 14.82
CA GLY A 151 4.72 -20.68 15.42
C GLY A 151 5.69 -20.49 16.59
N HIS A 152 6.64 -21.43 16.74
CA HIS A 152 7.57 -21.48 17.88
C HIS A 152 8.85 -20.66 17.68
N CYS A 153 9.20 -20.31 16.43
CA CYS A 153 10.51 -19.76 16.07
C CYS A 153 10.46 -18.40 15.39
N GLY A 154 9.28 -17.79 15.22
CA GLY A 154 9.15 -16.55 14.48
C GLY A 154 8.00 -15.68 14.98
N ALA A 155 8.11 -14.39 14.71
CA ALA A 155 7.04 -13.43 14.90
C ALA A 155 7.11 -12.39 13.78
N VAL A 156 5.95 -11.89 13.37
CA VAL A 156 5.79 -10.87 12.35
C VAL A 156 5.34 -9.59 13.04
N GLY A 157 6.00 -8.46 12.72
CA GLY A 157 5.63 -7.16 13.29
C GLY A 157 6.14 -6.88 14.69
N MET A 158 7.25 -7.50 15.09
CA MET A 158 7.91 -7.11 16.32
C MET A 158 8.25 -5.61 16.23
N ARG A 159 7.73 -4.82 17.17
CA ARG A 159 7.89 -3.36 17.19
C ARG A 159 9.26 -2.92 17.72
N ASP A 160 10.21 -3.83 17.71
CA ASP A 160 11.56 -3.58 18.21
C ASP A 160 12.31 -2.69 17.21
N PRO A 161 13.07 -1.70 17.70
CA PRO A 161 13.82 -0.81 16.82
C PRO A 161 14.87 -1.59 16.03
N LEU A 162 15.02 -1.24 14.75
CA LEU A 162 16.09 -1.77 13.91
C LEU A 162 17.41 -1.09 14.25
N ASN A 163 18.32 -1.84 14.85
CA ASN A 163 19.69 -1.39 15.06
C ASN A 163 20.47 -1.57 13.76
N LEU A 164 20.54 -0.51 12.95
CA LEU A 164 21.31 -0.50 11.71
C LEU A 164 22.79 -0.32 12.04
N GLY A 165 23.65 -1.16 11.45
CA GLY A 165 25.11 -0.99 11.52
C GLY A 165 25.62 -0.01 10.46
N GLY A 166 26.94 0.25 10.47
CA GLY A 166 27.62 0.99 9.40
C GLY A 166 28.06 2.42 9.73
N TYR A 167 28.04 2.81 11.00
CA TYR A 167 28.61 4.08 11.50
C TYR A 167 29.74 3.80 12.51
N GLY A 168 30.70 4.72 12.63
CA GLY A 168 31.88 4.62 13.50
C GLY A 168 32.38 5.98 13.96
#